data_AF-A0A4Q6DPC1-F1
#
_entry.id   AF-A0A4Q6DPC1-F1
#
_cell.length_a   1.000
_cell.length_b   1.000
_cell.length_c   1.000
_cell.angle_alpha   90.00
_cell.angle_beta   90.00
_cell.angle_gamma   90.00
#
_symmetry.space_group_name_H-M   'P 1'
#
loop_
_entity.id
_entity.type
_entity.pdbx_description
1 polymer ?
#
loop_
_entity_poly.entity_id
_entity_poly.type
_entity_poly.pdbx_seq_one_letter_code
_entity_poly.pdbx_strand_id
1 'polypeptide(L)'
;MLNSPDNRFRIFSWHVMNDDGSYRFYGTIQMNTGGQLVMYPLEDYSPLLKNPEDSITDNRKWYGAQYYKIIPPTTATPYYVLLGWKGNTIKSTKKVIEALSFKNNKPVLGAAIFGGNNKTRKRVIFEYARQASMLLRYIPDENLIVFDHLAPPDKKSADKPELFGPDMTYDGYRLKNSSWQYTENLDMRNIPDATDTAEYTDPKKETREAIKQIPKNN
;
A
#
# COMPACT_ATOMS: atom_id res chain seq x y z
N MET A 1 14.40 -0.66 -1.38
CA MET A 1 14.20 -0.36 -2.81
C MET A 1 13.03 -1.17 -3.31
N LEU A 2 12.15 -0.59 -4.11
CA LEU A 2 10.94 -1.25 -4.62
C LEU A 2 10.79 -0.96 -6.12
N ASN A 3 10.84 -2.00 -6.96
CA ASN A 3 10.66 -1.86 -8.41
C ASN A 3 9.17 -1.84 -8.76
N SER A 4 8.78 -1.02 -9.74
CA SER A 4 7.43 -1.11 -10.30
C SER A 4 7.25 -2.45 -11.03
N PRO A 5 6.05 -3.06 -11.00
CA PRO A 5 5.82 -4.38 -11.60
C PRO A 5 6.12 -4.45 -13.11
N ASP A 6 6.03 -3.31 -13.79
CA ASP A 6 6.29 -3.14 -15.23
C ASP A 6 7.70 -2.59 -15.54
N ASN A 7 8.57 -2.52 -14.53
CA ASN A 7 9.93 -1.99 -14.63
C ASN A 7 10.05 -0.55 -15.17
N ARG A 8 8.99 0.26 -15.15
CA ARG A 8 9.03 1.67 -15.59
C ARG A 8 9.79 2.59 -14.64
N PHE A 9 9.80 2.29 -13.35
CA PHE A 9 10.52 3.05 -12.34
C PHE A 9 10.82 2.19 -11.10
N ARG A 10 11.60 2.73 -10.17
CA ARG A 10 11.76 2.20 -8.83
C ARG A 10 11.71 3.31 -7.79
N ILE A 11 11.23 2.98 -6.60
CA ILE A 11 11.17 3.90 -5.46
C ILE A 11 12.17 3.45 -4.40
N PHE A 12 12.96 4.41 -3.94
CA PHE A 12 13.72 4.32 -2.70
C PHE A 12 12.98 5.20 -1.70
N SER A 13 12.59 4.63 -0.56
CA SER A 13 11.97 5.38 0.52
C SER A 13 12.44 4.78 1.84
N TRP A 14 12.84 5.65 2.77
CA TRP A 14 13.31 5.28 4.09
C TRP A 14 12.95 6.38 5.08
N HIS A 15 13.13 6.08 6.36
CA HIS A 15 12.87 7.01 7.45
C HIS A 15 14.08 7.16 8.34
N VAL A 16 14.14 8.28 9.04
CA VAL A 16 14.99 8.52 10.19
C VAL A 16 14.07 8.84 11.36
N MET A 17 14.26 8.18 12.48
CA MET A 17 13.61 8.52 13.73
C MET A 17 14.47 9.57 14.43
N ASN A 18 13.86 10.66 14.86
CA ASN A 18 14.50 11.69 15.67
C ASN A 18 14.48 11.29 17.14
N ASP A 19 15.31 11.93 17.97
CA ASP A 19 15.42 11.62 19.40
C ASP A 19 14.11 11.87 20.19
N ASP A 20 13.25 12.76 19.70
CA ASP A 20 11.92 13.03 20.26
C ASP A 20 10.86 11.97 19.86
N GLY A 21 11.27 10.95 19.09
CA GLY A 21 10.41 9.89 18.57
C GLY A 21 9.54 10.30 17.38
N SER A 22 9.71 11.51 16.85
CA SER A 22 9.15 11.90 15.55
C SER A 22 9.96 11.27 14.41
N TYR A 23 9.40 11.34 13.19
CA TYR A 23 10.00 10.72 12.01
C TYR A 23 10.19 11.75 10.90
N ARG A 24 11.29 11.60 10.17
CA ARG A 24 11.51 12.27 8.88
C ARG A 24 11.70 11.25 7.78
N PHE A 25 11.05 11.48 6.64
CA PHE A 25 11.11 10.58 5.50
C PHE A 25 11.99 11.14 4.41
N TYR A 26 12.60 10.24 3.66
CA TYR A 26 13.42 10.55 2.51
C TYR A 26 13.12 9.54 1.42
N GLY A 27 13.27 9.98 0.18
CA GLY A 27 13.14 9.06 -0.93
C GLY A 27 13.55 9.64 -2.26
N THR A 28 13.49 8.80 -3.27
CA THR A 28 13.62 9.21 -4.67
C THR A 28 12.92 8.20 -5.57
N ILE A 29 12.31 8.71 -6.64
CA ILE A 29 11.81 7.90 -7.75
C ILE A 29 12.86 7.94 -8.85
N GLN A 30 13.39 6.79 -9.23
CA GLN A 30 14.27 6.68 -10.39
C GLN A 30 13.48 6.10 -11.56
N MET A 31 13.48 6.80 -12.69
CA MET A 31 12.85 6.33 -13.92
C MET A 31 13.75 5.33 -14.64
N ASN A 32 13.14 4.30 -15.24
CA ASN A 32 13.85 3.40 -16.14
C ASN A 32 13.80 3.97 -17.56
N THR A 33 14.82 4.75 -17.93
CA THR A 33 14.95 5.39 -19.24
C THR A 33 15.76 4.56 -20.25
N GLY A 34 16.41 3.48 -19.80
CA GLY A 34 17.37 2.72 -20.61
C GLY A 34 18.67 3.46 -20.95
N GLY A 35 18.87 4.68 -20.43
CA GLY A 35 20.03 5.52 -20.76
C GLY A 35 20.33 6.54 -19.66
N GLN A 36 19.98 7.81 -19.89
CA GLN A 36 20.28 8.89 -18.94
C GLN A 36 19.61 8.66 -17.58
N LEU A 37 20.37 8.84 -16.50
CA LEU A 37 19.84 8.80 -15.14
C LEU A 37 18.82 9.94 -14.94
N VAL A 38 17.55 9.56 -14.72
CA VAL A 38 16.47 10.48 -14.36
C VAL A 38 15.96 10.11 -12.97
N MET A 39 16.07 11.05 -12.03
CA MET A 39 15.66 10.88 -10.64
C MET A 39 14.81 12.06 -10.18
N TYR A 40 13.78 11.76 -9.41
CA TYR A 40 12.93 12.74 -8.73
C TYR A 40 13.11 12.57 -7.22
N PRO A 41 13.86 13.46 -6.54
CA PRO A 41 13.98 13.44 -5.09
C PRO A 41 12.61 13.65 -4.44
N LEU A 42 12.28 12.83 -3.44
CA LEU A 42 11.06 12.93 -2.65
C LEU A 42 11.36 13.66 -1.35
N GLU A 43 10.82 14.87 -1.23
CA GLU A 43 11.03 15.76 -0.10
C GLU A 43 9.85 15.71 0.85
N ASP A 44 10.09 15.22 2.06
CA ASP A 44 9.06 15.11 3.09
C ASP A 44 8.57 16.51 3.51
N TYR A 45 7.33 16.78 3.10
CA TYR A 45 6.60 18.02 3.37
C TYR A 45 5.45 17.79 4.36
N SER A 46 5.37 16.60 4.98
CA SER A 46 4.30 16.23 5.93
C SER A 46 4.03 17.26 7.00
N PRO A 47 5.05 17.85 7.67
CA PRO A 47 4.79 18.78 8.77
C PRO A 47 4.03 20.04 8.34
N LEU A 48 4.04 20.37 7.04
CA LEU A 48 3.41 21.55 6.47
C LEU A 48 2.11 21.23 5.69
N LEU A 49 1.74 19.95 5.57
CA LEU A 49 0.50 19.51 4.93
C LEU A 49 -0.66 19.52 5.93
N LYS A 50 -1.55 20.51 5.82
CA LYS A 50 -2.75 20.61 6.70
C LYS A 50 -3.75 19.48 6.47
N ASN A 51 -4.06 19.18 5.20
CA ASN A 51 -5.08 18.19 4.82
C ASN A 51 -4.47 17.16 3.85
N PRO A 52 -3.65 16.22 4.34
CA PRO A 52 -2.92 15.29 3.48
C PRO A 52 -3.84 14.32 2.72
N GLU A 53 -5.02 13.98 3.24
CA GLU A 53 -5.99 13.12 2.53
C GLU A 53 -6.60 13.78 1.28
N ASP A 54 -6.59 15.12 1.23
CA ASP A 54 -7.24 15.93 0.17
C ASP A 54 -6.24 16.72 -0.70
N SER A 55 -4.94 16.49 -0.51
CA SER A 55 -3.88 17.22 -1.21
C SER A 55 -3.31 16.44 -2.40
N ILE A 56 -3.24 17.09 -3.56
CA ILE A 56 -2.39 16.66 -4.69
C ILE A 56 -1.01 17.24 -4.46
N THR A 57 0.01 16.40 -4.58
CA THR A 57 1.40 16.73 -4.28
C THR A 57 2.32 16.27 -5.39
N ASP A 58 3.49 16.88 -5.52
CA ASP A 58 4.57 16.40 -6.38
C ASP A 58 5.69 15.80 -5.52
N ASN A 59 6.84 15.54 -6.14
CA ASN A 59 8.02 15.04 -5.43
C ASN A 59 8.60 16.04 -4.41
N ARG A 60 8.36 17.34 -4.55
CA ARG A 60 8.87 18.39 -3.65
C ARG A 60 7.95 18.64 -2.46
N LYS A 61 6.69 18.24 -2.56
CA LYS A 61 5.68 18.31 -1.49
C LYS A 61 5.20 16.93 -1.05
N TRP A 62 6.09 15.95 -1.05
CA TRP A 62 5.75 14.56 -0.81
C TRP A 62 5.28 14.32 0.63
N TYR A 63 4.25 13.48 0.81
CA TYR A 63 3.69 13.17 2.14
C TYR A 63 4.57 12.27 3.00
N GLY A 64 5.63 11.66 2.48
CA GLY A 64 6.56 10.89 3.29
C GLY A 64 5.98 9.55 3.79
N ALA A 65 6.38 8.45 3.18
CA ALA A 65 6.10 7.10 3.66
C ALA A 65 7.21 6.15 3.17
N GLN A 66 7.44 5.07 3.92
CA GLN A 66 8.23 3.95 3.45
C GLN A 66 7.32 2.96 2.73
N TYR A 67 7.42 2.89 1.41
CA TYR A 67 6.57 2.02 0.59
C TYR A 67 7.10 0.60 0.53
N TYR A 68 6.18 -0.36 0.61
CA TYR A 68 6.48 -1.79 0.56
C TYR A 68 5.72 -2.52 -0.56
N LYS A 69 4.71 -1.90 -1.18
CA LYS A 69 4.01 -2.47 -2.34
C LYS A 69 3.70 -1.40 -3.39
N ILE A 70 3.94 -1.73 -4.65
CA ILE A 70 3.46 -1.01 -5.83
C ILE A 70 2.43 -1.91 -6.52
N ILE A 71 1.22 -1.40 -6.70
CA ILE A 71 0.13 -2.02 -7.46
C ILE A 71 0.16 -1.39 -8.86
N PRO A 72 0.23 -2.19 -9.94
CA PRO A 72 0.35 -1.66 -11.29
C PRO A 72 -0.97 -1.01 -11.77
N PRO A 73 -0.89 -0.08 -12.74
CA PRO A 73 -2.08 0.46 -13.38
C PRO A 73 -2.83 -0.64 -14.12
N THR A 74 -4.16 -0.61 -14.01
CA THR A 74 -5.08 -1.52 -14.70
C THR A 74 -6.00 -0.79 -15.68
N THR A 75 -5.74 0.51 -15.91
CA THR A 75 -6.66 1.46 -16.54
C THR A 75 -5.98 2.27 -17.63
N ALA A 76 -6.77 2.85 -18.54
CA ALA A 76 -6.29 3.67 -19.65
C ALA A 76 -5.61 4.98 -19.21
N THR A 77 -5.97 5.51 -18.03
CA THR A 77 -5.29 6.64 -17.38
C THR A 77 -4.42 6.09 -16.26
N PRO A 78 -3.15 5.73 -16.54
CA PRO A 78 -2.38 4.88 -15.64
C PRO A 78 -1.98 5.64 -14.38
N TYR A 79 -2.38 5.10 -13.24
CA TYR A 79 -1.81 5.41 -11.94
C TYR A 79 -1.39 4.10 -11.26
N TYR A 80 -0.32 4.17 -10.49
CA TYR A 80 0.08 3.12 -9.57
C TYR A 80 -0.55 3.39 -8.22
N VAL A 81 -0.83 2.35 -7.44
CA VAL A 81 -1.18 2.51 -6.02
C VAL A 81 -0.01 2.03 -5.17
N LEU A 82 0.40 2.85 -4.23
CA LEU A 82 1.47 2.59 -3.29
C LEU A 82 0.87 2.27 -1.93
N LEU A 83 1.31 1.16 -1.32
CA LEU A 83 1.05 0.86 0.08
C LEU A 83 2.31 1.15 0.89
N GLY A 84 2.17 1.95 1.94
CA GLY A 84 3.28 2.42 2.74
C GLY A 84 3.03 2.42 4.23
N TRP A 85 4.12 2.42 4.98
CA TRP A 85 4.15 2.67 6.41
C TRP A 85 4.74 4.05 6.68
N LYS A 86 4.17 4.74 7.67
CA LYS A 86 4.63 6.05 8.11
C LYS A 86 4.63 6.08 9.64
N GLY A 87 5.81 5.95 10.25
CA GLY A 87 6.00 6.32 11.64
C GLY A 87 5.51 7.75 11.91
N ASN A 88 4.91 7.99 13.08
CA ASN A 88 4.25 9.25 13.40
C ASN A 88 4.76 9.86 14.71
N THR A 89 4.49 9.23 15.85
CA THR A 89 4.92 9.69 17.17
C THR A 89 5.34 8.52 18.04
N ILE A 90 5.72 8.79 19.30
CA ILE A 90 5.92 7.74 20.31
C ILE A 90 4.64 6.97 20.66
N LYS A 91 3.44 7.53 20.37
CA LYS A 91 2.15 6.93 20.74
C LYS A 91 1.45 6.25 19.57
N SER A 92 1.64 6.75 18.35
CA SER A 92 0.92 6.28 17.16
C SER A 92 1.83 6.03 15.96
N THR A 93 1.34 5.21 15.05
CA THR A 93 1.91 4.98 13.73
C THR A 93 0.84 5.11 12.66
N LYS A 94 1.24 5.17 11.39
CA LYS A 94 0.33 5.25 10.26
C LYS A 94 0.59 4.21 9.16
N LYS A 95 -0.46 3.83 8.46
CA LYS A 95 -0.43 3.18 7.14
C LYS A 95 -1.01 4.13 6.10
N VAL A 96 -0.48 4.08 4.87
CA VAL A 96 -0.86 5.00 3.81
C VAL A 96 -1.16 4.23 2.53
N ILE A 97 -2.27 4.58 1.87
CA ILE A 97 -2.57 4.21 0.49
C ILE A 97 -2.49 5.49 -0.34
N GLU A 98 -1.69 5.48 -1.40
CA GLU A 98 -1.44 6.67 -2.21
C GLU A 98 -1.37 6.34 -3.69
N ALA A 99 -1.99 7.19 -4.51
CA ALA A 99 -1.88 7.07 -5.96
C ALA A 99 -0.65 7.83 -6.46
N LEU A 100 0.15 7.19 -7.32
CA LEU A 100 1.26 7.79 -8.06
C LEU A 100 0.97 7.75 -9.55
N SER A 101 1.00 8.90 -10.20
CA SER A 101 0.93 9.02 -11.66
C SER A 101 2.10 9.87 -12.18
N PHE A 102 2.25 9.92 -13.50
CA PHE A 102 3.28 10.74 -14.14
C PHE A 102 2.63 11.69 -15.14
N LYS A 103 2.78 13.00 -14.93
CA LYS A 103 2.33 14.04 -15.86
C LYS A 103 3.54 14.72 -16.46
N ASN A 104 3.68 14.70 -17.78
CA ASN A 104 4.87 15.19 -18.48
C ASN A 104 6.16 14.58 -17.90
N ASN A 105 6.14 13.26 -17.67
CA ASN A 105 7.19 12.47 -17.01
C ASN A 105 7.52 12.83 -15.55
N LYS A 106 6.85 13.81 -14.94
CA LYS A 106 7.06 14.19 -13.53
C LYS A 106 6.06 13.47 -12.62
N PRO A 107 6.50 12.97 -11.44
CA PRO A 107 5.62 12.29 -10.50
C PRO A 107 4.57 13.24 -9.91
N VAL A 108 3.34 12.76 -9.85
CA VAL A 108 2.20 13.41 -9.20
C VAL A 108 1.59 12.39 -8.24
N LEU A 109 1.46 12.77 -6.98
CA LEU A 109 0.90 11.94 -5.93
C LEU A 109 -0.45 12.50 -5.46
N GLY A 110 -1.36 11.60 -5.09
CA GLY A 110 -2.67 11.95 -4.54
C GLY A 110 -3.76 12.15 -5.60
N ALA A 111 -3.89 11.23 -6.56
CA ALA A 111 -5.05 11.22 -7.46
C ALA A 111 -6.35 10.91 -6.70
N ALA A 112 -7.45 11.58 -7.04
CA ALA A 112 -8.76 11.42 -6.40
C ALA A 112 -9.48 10.14 -6.89
N ILE A 113 -8.98 8.98 -6.46
CA ILE A 113 -9.42 7.68 -6.95
C ILE A 113 -10.01 6.77 -5.86
N PHE A 114 -9.97 7.18 -4.58
CA PHE A 114 -10.46 6.37 -3.46
C PHE A 114 -11.85 6.86 -3.04
N GLY A 115 -12.89 6.30 -3.66
CA GLY A 115 -14.30 6.63 -3.41
C GLY A 115 -14.91 5.79 -2.29
N GLY A 116 -15.86 6.36 -1.56
CA GLY A 116 -16.65 5.66 -0.54
C GLY A 116 -17.03 6.55 0.65
N ASN A 117 -18.06 6.15 1.39
CA ASN A 117 -18.57 6.88 2.56
C ASN A 117 -18.85 8.37 2.25
N ASN A 118 -19.51 8.62 1.11
CA ASN A 118 -19.83 9.95 0.58
C ASN A 118 -18.62 10.88 0.37
N LYS A 119 -17.41 10.32 0.26
CA LYS A 119 -16.16 11.06 0.04
C LYS A 119 -15.36 10.44 -1.09
N THR A 120 -14.56 11.27 -1.75
CA THR A 120 -13.49 10.81 -2.64
C THR A 120 -12.18 11.34 -2.09
N ARG A 121 -11.33 10.44 -1.60
CA ARG A 121 -10.03 10.76 -1.02
C ARG A 121 -8.96 10.70 -2.09
N LYS A 122 -7.94 11.53 -1.94
CA LYS A 122 -6.71 11.50 -2.76
C LYS A 122 -5.65 10.59 -2.17
N ARG A 123 -5.69 10.41 -0.85
CA ARG A 123 -4.80 9.57 -0.07
C ARG A 123 -5.59 9.02 1.11
N VAL A 124 -5.40 7.74 1.43
CA VAL A 124 -6.03 7.11 2.59
C VAL A 124 -4.96 6.97 3.66
N ILE A 125 -5.24 7.47 4.86
CA ILE A 125 -4.30 7.46 5.98
C ILE A 125 -5.00 6.81 7.15
N PHE A 126 -4.39 5.77 7.68
CA PHE A 126 -4.83 5.09 8.89
C PHE A 126 -3.87 5.48 10.01
N GLU A 127 -4.35 6.07 11.09
CA GLU A 127 -3.57 6.30 12.31
C GLU A 127 -4.08 5.36 13.40
N TYR A 128 -3.15 4.68 14.08
CA TYR A 128 -3.47 3.68 15.09
C TYR A 128 -2.36 3.62 16.15
N ALA A 129 -2.64 2.90 17.23
CA ALA A 129 -1.71 2.73 18.34
C ALA A 129 -0.37 2.13 17.86
N ARG A 130 0.75 2.68 18.35
CA ARG A 130 2.10 2.29 17.91
C ARG A 130 2.41 0.81 18.19
N GLN A 131 1.83 0.26 19.25
CA GLN A 131 1.98 -1.13 19.69
C GLN A 131 1.06 -2.11 18.95
N ALA A 132 0.05 -1.63 18.22
CA ALA A 132 -0.82 -2.48 17.44
C ALA A 132 -0.20 -2.79 16.07
N SER A 133 -0.67 -3.87 15.44
CA SER A 133 -0.38 -4.19 14.04
C SER A 133 -1.66 -4.00 13.23
N MET A 134 -1.55 -3.45 12.02
CA MET A 134 -2.68 -3.27 11.11
C MET A 134 -2.33 -3.93 9.76
N LEU A 135 -3.18 -4.85 9.31
CA LEU A 135 -3.15 -5.40 7.97
C LEU A 135 -3.40 -4.29 6.94
N LEU A 136 -2.58 -4.25 5.90
CA LEU A 136 -2.84 -3.50 4.68
C LEU A 136 -2.13 -4.21 3.52
N ARG A 137 -2.88 -4.96 2.71
CA ARG A 137 -2.34 -5.75 1.60
C ARG A 137 -3.20 -5.65 0.35
N TYR A 138 -2.61 -6.03 -0.78
CA TYR A 138 -3.30 -6.14 -2.07
C TYR A 138 -3.46 -7.60 -2.47
N ILE A 139 -4.67 -7.97 -2.89
CA ILE A 139 -5.06 -9.27 -3.43
C ILE A 139 -5.27 -9.09 -4.94
N PRO A 140 -4.32 -9.53 -5.78
CA PRO A 140 -4.39 -9.34 -7.23
C PRO A 140 -5.64 -9.93 -7.88
N ASP A 141 -5.96 -11.18 -7.56
CA ASP A 141 -7.04 -11.94 -8.20
C ASP A 141 -8.42 -11.29 -8.01
N GLU A 142 -8.59 -10.59 -6.88
CA GLU A 142 -9.82 -9.90 -6.49
C GLU A 142 -9.82 -8.40 -6.84
N ASN A 143 -8.69 -7.87 -7.32
CA ASN A 143 -8.42 -6.44 -7.43
C ASN A 143 -8.83 -5.67 -6.15
N LEU A 144 -8.38 -6.18 -5.02
CA LEU A 144 -8.82 -5.77 -3.69
C LEU A 144 -7.63 -5.33 -2.84
N ILE A 145 -7.68 -4.11 -2.32
CA ILE A 145 -6.82 -3.69 -1.21
C ILE A 145 -7.61 -3.93 0.07
N VAL A 146 -7.17 -4.87 0.90
CA VAL A 146 -7.81 -5.20 2.18
C VAL A 146 -6.98 -4.65 3.34
N PHE A 147 -7.68 -4.24 4.39
CA PHE A 147 -7.08 -3.77 5.63
C PHE A 147 -7.98 -4.07 6.83
N ASP A 148 -7.37 -4.11 8.02
CA ASP A 148 -8.12 -4.24 9.27
C ASP A 148 -9.02 -3.02 9.48
N HIS A 149 -10.24 -3.25 9.96
CA HIS A 149 -11.06 -2.18 10.51
C HIS A 149 -10.46 -1.73 11.84
N LEU A 150 -10.17 -0.43 11.96
CA LEU A 150 -9.60 0.16 13.16
C LEU A 150 -10.70 0.78 14.02
N ALA A 151 -10.77 0.35 15.28
CA ALA A 151 -11.74 0.84 16.23
C ALA A 151 -11.06 1.31 17.54
N PRO A 152 -11.64 2.29 18.25
CA PRO A 152 -11.22 2.62 19.61
C PRO A 152 -11.62 1.50 20.58
N PRO A 153 -10.91 1.35 21.71
CA PRO A 153 -11.25 0.36 22.74
C PRO A 153 -12.56 0.69 23.46
N ASP A 154 -12.96 1.96 23.47
CA ASP A 154 -14.22 2.44 24.08
C ASP A 154 -14.73 3.72 23.40
N LYS A 155 -16.00 4.06 23.64
CA LYS A 155 -16.64 5.25 23.07
C LYS A 155 -16.01 6.58 23.50
N LYS A 156 -15.36 6.64 24.67
CA LYS A 156 -14.71 7.86 25.19
C LYS A 156 -13.38 8.15 24.51
N SER A 157 -12.89 7.19 23.72
CA SER A 157 -11.62 7.26 23.02
C SER A 157 -11.77 7.37 21.51
N ALA A 158 -12.98 7.65 21.01
CA ALA A 158 -13.30 7.70 19.57
C ALA A 158 -12.58 8.82 18.79
N ASP A 159 -12.00 9.80 19.48
CA ASP A 159 -11.23 10.91 18.92
C ASP A 159 -9.71 10.74 19.09
N LYS A 160 -9.26 9.59 19.61
CA LYS A 160 -7.86 9.29 19.96
C LYS A 160 -7.31 8.17 19.08
N PRO A 161 -6.91 8.45 17.83
CA PRO A 161 -6.43 7.42 16.92
C PRO A 161 -5.20 6.68 17.46
N GLU A 162 -4.41 7.27 18.35
CA GLU A 162 -3.30 6.61 19.05
C GLU A 162 -3.73 5.47 19.98
N LEU A 163 -5.03 5.28 20.22
CA LEU A 163 -5.59 4.16 20.98
C LEU A 163 -6.27 3.12 20.09
N PHE A 164 -6.38 3.37 18.78
CA PHE A 164 -7.12 2.48 17.89
C PHE A 164 -6.31 1.21 17.61
N GLY A 165 -7.04 0.11 17.41
CA GLY A 165 -6.48 -1.17 16.96
C GLY A 165 -7.48 -1.95 16.11
N PRO A 166 -7.04 -3.06 15.48
CA PRO A 166 -7.93 -3.95 14.74
C PRO A 166 -9.06 -4.51 15.61
N ASP A 167 -10.27 -4.57 15.08
CA ASP A 167 -11.42 -5.19 15.76
C ASP A 167 -11.74 -6.62 15.26
N MET A 168 -10.81 -7.19 14.47
CA MET A 168 -10.92 -8.50 13.80
C MET A 168 -11.91 -8.54 12.62
N THR A 169 -12.45 -7.40 12.21
CA THR A 169 -13.16 -7.27 10.93
C THR A 169 -12.28 -6.60 9.88
N TYR A 170 -12.66 -6.76 8.62
CA TYR A 170 -11.87 -6.30 7.48
C TYR A 170 -12.71 -5.41 6.59
N ASP A 171 -12.11 -4.32 6.17
CA ASP A 171 -12.64 -3.44 5.15
C ASP A 171 -11.68 -3.42 3.96
N GLY A 172 -12.09 -2.82 2.85
CA GLY A 172 -11.23 -2.73 1.71
C GLY A 172 -11.63 -1.72 0.67
N TYR A 173 -10.77 -1.61 -0.32
CA TYR A 173 -11.04 -0.93 -1.58
C TYR A 173 -11.02 -1.95 -2.71
N ARG A 174 -12.14 -2.06 -3.44
CA ARG A 174 -12.22 -2.86 -4.66
C ARG A 174 -12.15 -1.97 -5.89
N LEU A 175 -11.33 -2.34 -6.86
CA LEU A 175 -11.23 -1.59 -8.10
C LEU A 175 -12.52 -1.75 -8.94
N LYS A 176 -13.15 -0.64 -9.32
CA LYS A 176 -14.29 -0.55 -10.23
C LYS A 176 -14.13 0.67 -11.15
N ASN A 177 -14.23 0.48 -12.47
CA ASN A 177 -14.20 1.56 -13.47
C ASN A 177 -13.06 2.58 -13.25
N SER A 178 -11.85 2.08 -13.03
CA SER A 178 -10.65 2.89 -12.77
C SER A 178 -10.59 3.64 -11.44
N SER A 179 -11.49 3.36 -10.50
CA SER A 179 -11.45 3.92 -9.15
C SER A 179 -11.57 2.83 -8.09
N TRP A 180 -11.03 3.08 -6.91
CA TRP A 180 -11.04 2.20 -5.75
C TRP A 180 -12.24 2.52 -4.89
N GLN A 181 -13.20 1.60 -4.78
CA GLN A 181 -14.45 1.78 -4.07
C GLN A 181 -14.40 1.08 -2.71
N TYR A 182 -14.66 1.84 -1.66
CA TYR A 182 -14.71 1.33 -0.29
C TYR A 182 -15.79 0.25 -0.16
N THR A 183 -15.46 -0.82 0.55
CA THR A 183 -16.34 -1.94 0.85
C THR A 183 -16.12 -2.33 2.31
N GLU A 184 -17.20 -2.35 3.09
CA GLU A 184 -17.16 -2.72 4.49
C GLU A 184 -17.40 -4.22 4.70
N ASN A 185 -16.95 -4.75 5.83
CA ASN A 185 -17.31 -6.08 6.33
C ASN A 185 -16.99 -7.20 5.31
N LEU A 186 -15.76 -7.21 4.79
CA LEU A 186 -15.29 -8.22 3.86
C LEU A 186 -15.22 -9.60 4.51
N ASP A 187 -15.77 -10.60 3.82
CA ASP A 187 -15.61 -12.00 4.19
C ASP A 187 -14.27 -12.54 3.68
N MET A 188 -13.32 -12.69 4.60
CA MET A 188 -11.95 -13.12 4.29
C MET A 188 -11.77 -14.65 4.24
N ARG A 189 -12.80 -15.45 4.51
CA ARG A 189 -12.66 -16.92 4.64
C ARG A 189 -12.22 -17.64 3.36
N ASN A 190 -12.51 -17.06 2.19
CA ASN A 190 -12.18 -17.64 0.88
C ASN A 190 -11.12 -16.83 0.13
N ILE A 191 -10.50 -15.84 0.77
CA ILE A 191 -9.50 -15.00 0.13
C ILE A 191 -8.12 -15.61 0.39
N PRO A 192 -7.36 -15.96 -0.67
CA PRO A 192 -6.04 -16.57 -0.52
C PRO A 192 -5.14 -15.74 0.42
N ASP A 193 -4.55 -16.41 1.39
CA ASP A 193 -3.49 -15.84 2.22
C ASP A 193 -2.13 -16.06 1.55
N ALA A 194 -1.16 -15.22 1.87
CA ALA A 194 0.21 -15.34 1.36
C ALA A 194 0.84 -16.68 1.77
N THR A 195 0.41 -17.27 2.89
CA THR A 195 0.82 -18.59 3.37
C THR A 195 0.21 -19.74 2.59
N ASP A 196 -0.98 -19.58 1.99
CA ASP A 196 -1.68 -20.66 1.26
C ASP A 196 -0.89 -21.12 0.03
N THR A 197 -0.10 -20.23 -0.57
CA THR A 197 0.76 -20.56 -1.72
C THR A 197 2.09 -21.22 -1.35
N ALA A 198 2.50 -21.15 -0.08
CA ALA A 198 3.76 -21.73 0.40
C ALA A 198 3.65 -23.24 0.71
N GLU A 199 2.44 -23.77 0.90
CA GLU A 199 2.22 -25.16 1.34
C GLU A 199 1.48 -26.05 0.33
N TYR A 200 1.06 -25.54 -0.84
CA TYR A 200 0.38 -26.38 -1.83
C TYR A 200 1.37 -27.22 -2.67
N THR A 201 1.78 -28.37 -2.14
CA THR A 201 2.28 -29.49 -2.96
C THR A 201 1.11 -30.11 -3.72
N ASP A 202 1.00 -29.81 -5.02
CA ASP A 202 0.01 -30.45 -5.92
C ASP A 202 0.29 -31.97 -5.99
N PRO A 203 -0.57 -32.83 -5.40
CA PRO A 203 -0.34 -34.28 -5.38
C PRO A 203 -0.33 -34.87 -6.79
N LYS A 204 -1.03 -34.25 -7.75
CA LYS A 204 -1.06 -34.70 -9.15
C LYS A 204 0.23 -34.35 -9.88
N LYS A 205 0.91 -33.27 -9.49
CA LYS A 205 2.23 -32.92 -10.01
C LYS A 205 3.28 -33.93 -9.54
N GLU A 206 3.30 -34.25 -8.24
CA GLU A 206 4.18 -35.29 -7.70
C GLU A 206 3.93 -36.66 -8.32
N THR A 207 2.66 -37.04 -8.47
CA THR A 207 2.29 -38.31 -9.13
C THR A 207 2.78 -38.35 -10.59
N ARG A 208 2.65 -37.24 -11.34
CA ARG A 208 3.14 -37.15 -12.73
C ARG A 208 4.67 -37.21 -12.81
N GLU A 209 5.38 -36.63 -11.85
CA GLU A 209 6.85 -36.70 -11.81
C GLU A 209 7.35 -38.07 -11.36
N ALA A 210 6.71 -38.70 -10.37
CA ALA A 210 6.99 -40.07 -9.95
C ALA A 210 6.81 -41.06 -11.10
N ILE A 211 5.73 -40.93 -11.89
CA ILE A 211 5.49 -41.78 -13.07
C ILE A 211 6.57 -41.62 -14.15
N LYS A 212 7.15 -40.42 -14.31
CA LYS A 212 8.24 -40.18 -15.27
C LYS A 212 9.56 -40.82 -14.85
N GLN A 213 9.76 -41.06 -13.55
CA GLN A 213 10.99 -41.65 -13.02
C GLN A 213 10.98 -43.19 -13.01
N ILE A 214 9.85 -43.82 -13.34
CA ILE A 214 9.76 -45.28 -13.46
C ILE A 214 10.54 -45.71 -14.72
N PRO A 215 11.61 -46.53 -14.59
CA PRO A 215 12.32 -47.04 -15.75
C PRO A 215 11.39 -47.91 -16.59
N LYS A 216 11.33 -47.66 -17.90
CA LYS A 216 10.69 -48.59 -18.83
C LYS A 216 11.62 -49.79 -19.00
N ASN A 217 11.27 -50.93 -18.42
CA ASN A 217 11.93 -52.18 -18.75
C ASN A 217 11.62 -52.53 -20.21
N ASN A 218 12.69 -52.72 -21.00
CA ASN A 218 12.65 -53.37 -22.31
C ASN A 218 12.54 -54.88 -22.14
#